data_AF-A0A8T4EPU1-F1
#
_entry.id   AF-A0A8T4EPU1-F1
#
_cell.length_a   1.000
_cell.length_b   1.000
_cell.length_c   1.000
_cell.angle_alpha   90.00
_cell.angle_beta   90.00
_cell.angle_gamma   90.00
#
_symmetry.space_group_name_H-M   'P 1'
#
loop_
_entity.id
_entity.type
_entity.pdbx_description
1 polymer ?
#
loop_
_entity_poly.entity_id
_entity_poly.type
_entity_poly.pdbx_seq_one_letter_code
_entity_poly.pdbx_strand_id
1 'polypeptide(L)'
;AAQKFLGAENISIIGASIGGNIALNYAASTSGVGAVALLSPGEDYRGIQTEQAAREIKAPLFIAASEEDSYAASSSERLYQLAKSGKELKIYKNAGHGVEMLRGTDLQSALLEWLGENFPAVIEENITNATLPASR
;
A
#
# COMPACT_ATOMS: atom_id res chain seq x y z
N ALA A 1 14.89 9.76 0.74
CA ALA A 1 14.98 10.62 -0.47
C ALA A 1 13.62 11.20 -0.86
N ALA A 2 12.59 10.36 -1.09
CA ALA A 2 11.23 10.81 -1.45
C ALA A 2 10.57 11.74 -0.41
N GLN A 3 10.57 11.38 0.88
CA GLN A 3 10.06 12.23 1.98
C GLN A 3 10.70 13.63 1.95
N LYS A 4 12.03 13.68 1.88
CA LYS A 4 12.80 14.93 1.80
C LYS A 4 12.47 15.74 0.55
N PHE A 5 12.32 15.10 -0.60
CA PHE A 5 11.99 15.77 -1.86
C PHE A 5 10.57 16.36 -1.85
N LEU A 6 9.60 15.60 -1.33
CA LEU A 6 8.20 16.00 -1.25
C LEU A 6 7.91 16.93 -0.08
N GLY A 7 8.83 17.08 0.87
CA GLY A 7 8.55 17.77 2.15
C GLY A 7 7.46 17.07 2.97
N ALA A 8 7.22 15.78 2.71
CA ALA A 8 6.14 15.00 3.31
C ALA A 8 6.69 14.04 4.36
N GLU A 9 6.13 14.10 5.57
CA GLU A 9 6.49 13.20 6.67
C GLU A 9 5.83 11.84 6.54
N ASN A 10 4.70 11.76 5.82
CA ASN A 10 3.94 10.54 5.65
C ASN A 10 3.69 10.22 4.17
N ILE A 11 4.14 9.05 3.72
CA ILE A 11 4.04 8.61 2.33
C ILE A 11 3.47 7.20 2.30
N SER A 12 2.49 6.98 1.42
CA SER A 12 2.04 5.66 1.03
C SER A 12 2.73 5.20 -0.26
N ILE A 13 2.98 3.90 -0.36
CA ILE A 13 3.70 3.31 -1.50
C ILE A 13 2.80 2.27 -2.16
N ILE A 14 2.67 2.34 -3.48
CA ILE A 14 1.96 1.36 -4.28
C ILE A 14 2.96 0.76 -5.26
N GLY A 15 3.09 -0.57 -5.29
CA GLY A 15 4.02 -1.27 -6.17
C GLY A 15 3.35 -2.44 -6.87
N ALA A 16 3.61 -2.60 -8.17
CA ALA A 16 3.08 -3.70 -8.98
C ALA A 16 4.18 -4.65 -9.44
N SER A 17 3.90 -5.95 -9.47
CA SER A 17 4.83 -7.01 -9.88
C SER A 17 6.12 -6.92 -9.05
N ILE A 18 7.29 -6.85 -9.70
CA ILE A 18 8.58 -6.61 -9.02
C ILE A 18 8.58 -5.33 -8.16
N GLY A 19 7.84 -4.30 -8.58
CA GLY A 19 7.68 -3.07 -7.81
C GLY A 19 6.95 -3.31 -6.49
N GLY A 20 6.06 -4.30 -6.42
CA GLY A 20 5.42 -4.74 -5.18
C GLY A 20 6.45 -5.30 -4.21
N ASN A 21 7.35 -6.16 -4.67
CA ASN A 21 8.41 -6.72 -3.83
C ASN A 21 9.35 -5.63 -3.28
N ILE A 22 9.73 -4.67 -4.13
CA ILE A 22 10.56 -3.53 -3.73
C ILE A 22 9.83 -2.65 -2.72
N ALA A 23 8.54 -2.35 -2.96
CA ALA A 23 7.72 -1.54 -2.06
C ALA A 23 7.60 -2.17 -0.67
N LEU A 24 7.33 -3.49 -0.60
CA LEU A 24 7.24 -4.21 0.66
C LEU A 24 8.57 -4.20 1.43
N ASN A 25 9.69 -4.49 0.76
CA ASN A 25 11.01 -4.47 1.39
C ASN A 25 11.35 -3.08 1.94
N TYR A 26 11.11 -2.03 1.14
CA TYR A 26 11.36 -0.66 1.57
C TYR A 26 10.50 -0.28 2.78
N ALA A 27 9.21 -0.64 2.77
CA ALA A 27 8.29 -0.33 3.86
C ALA A 27 8.60 -1.11 5.15
N ALA A 28 9.16 -2.32 5.05
CA ALA A 28 9.61 -3.09 6.20
C ALA A 28 10.89 -2.51 6.82
N SER A 29 11.83 -2.03 5.99
CA SER A 29 13.13 -1.52 6.45
C SER A 29 13.14 -0.02 6.80
N THR A 30 12.08 0.72 6.47
CA THR A 30 12.06 2.19 6.59
C THR A 30 10.91 2.66 7.47
N SER A 31 11.22 3.42 8.52
CA SER A 31 10.22 4.08 9.35
C SER A 31 9.52 5.24 8.60
N GLY A 32 8.25 5.50 8.93
CA GLY A 32 7.50 6.62 8.36
C GLY A 32 6.83 6.33 7.02
N VAL A 33 6.71 5.06 6.64
CA VAL A 33 5.78 4.64 5.58
C VAL A 33 4.39 4.51 6.19
N GLY A 34 3.45 5.29 5.66
CA GLY A 34 2.08 5.38 6.18
C GLY A 34 1.23 4.18 5.83
N ALA A 35 1.34 3.69 4.61
CA ALA A 35 0.66 2.49 4.12
C ALA A 35 1.40 1.94 2.90
N VAL A 36 1.25 0.64 2.62
CA VAL A 36 1.83 -0.01 1.44
C VAL A 36 0.81 -0.90 0.73
N ALA A 37 0.68 -0.76 -0.58
CA ALA A 37 -0.18 -1.59 -1.41
C ALA A 37 0.62 -2.34 -2.48
N LEU A 38 0.35 -3.64 -2.62
CA LEU A 38 1.07 -4.54 -3.50
C LEU A 38 0.11 -5.12 -4.55
N LEU A 39 0.42 -4.96 -5.83
CA LEU A 39 -0.37 -5.50 -6.94
C LEU A 39 0.41 -6.64 -7.62
N SER A 40 -0.07 -7.88 -7.50
CA SER A 40 0.61 -9.11 -7.92
C SER A 40 2.07 -9.23 -7.42
N PRO A 41 2.36 -9.09 -6.11
CA PRO A 41 3.70 -9.36 -5.58
C PRO A 41 4.08 -10.85 -5.69
N GLY A 42 5.37 -11.16 -5.56
CA GLY A 42 5.91 -12.51 -5.48
C GLY A 42 6.72 -12.76 -4.21
N GLU A 43 6.85 -14.01 -3.77
CA GLU A 43 7.73 -14.38 -2.65
C GLU A 43 9.22 -14.20 -3.00
N ASP A 44 9.59 -14.57 -4.23
CA ASP A 44 10.89 -14.33 -4.84
C ASP A 44 10.70 -14.03 -6.32
N TYR A 45 10.90 -12.77 -6.72
CA TYR A 45 10.81 -12.39 -8.12
C TYR A 45 12.09 -11.68 -8.55
N ARG A 46 12.82 -12.32 -9.47
CA ARG A 46 14.15 -11.89 -9.94
C ARG A 46 15.15 -11.66 -8.79
N GLY A 47 15.08 -12.48 -7.74
CA GLY A 47 15.97 -12.43 -6.58
C GLY A 47 15.57 -11.43 -5.50
N ILE A 48 14.42 -10.74 -5.65
CA ILE A 48 13.88 -9.86 -4.61
C ILE A 48 12.93 -10.67 -3.74
N GLN A 49 13.42 -11.13 -2.60
CA GLN A 49 12.67 -11.91 -1.62
C GLN A 49 11.80 -11.04 -0.72
N THR A 50 10.62 -11.52 -0.33
CA THR A 50 9.64 -10.72 0.43
C THR A 50 9.16 -11.37 1.72
N GLU A 51 9.50 -12.63 2.00
CA GLU A 51 9.05 -13.33 3.21
C GLU A 51 9.43 -12.59 4.50
N GLN A 52 10.70 -12.20 4.65
CA GLN A 52 11.16 -11.49 5.85
C GLN A 52 10.50 -10.12 5.98
N ALA A 53 10.42 -9.37 4.87
CA ALA A 53 9.76 -8.08 4.84
C ALA A 53 8.28 -8.17 5.24
N ALA A 54 7.56 -9.20 4.78
CA ALA A 54 6.18 -9.44 5.20
C ALA A 54 6.06 -9.73 6.70
N ARG A 55 7.03 -10.45 7.32
CA ARG A 55 7.01 -10.70 8.77
C ARG A 55 7.30 -9.45 9.59
N GLU A 56 8.08 -8.52 9.04
CA GLU A 56 8.61 -7.33 9.74
C GLU A 56 7.81 -6.05 9.48
N ILE A 57 6.96 -6.04 8.45
CA ILE A 57 6.15 -4.88 8.09
C ILE A 57 5.29 -4.40 9.26
N LYS A 58 5.37 -3.10 9.53
CA LYS A 58 4.58 -2.42 10.57
C LYS A 58 3.48 -1.55 9.99
N ALA A 59 3.68 -1.03 8.78
CA ALA A 59 2.68 -0.24 8.07
C ALA A 59 1.46 -1.11 7.71
N PRO A 60 0.26 -0.49 7.63
CA PRO A 60 -0.89 -1.09 6.95
C PRO A 60 -0.51 -1.63 5.57
N LEU A 61 -0.94 -2.86 5.29
CA LEU A 61 -0.59 -3.60 4.08
C LEU A 61 -1.84 -4.00 3.29
N PHE A 62 -1.94 -3.56 2.06
CA PHE A 62 -2.94 -4.03 1.10
C PHE A 62 -2.26 -4.92 0.06
N ILE A 63 -2.86 -6.07 -0.22
CA ILE A 63 -2.37 -6.98 -1.26
C ILE A 63 -3.50 -7.31 -2.22
N ALA A 64 -3.26 -7.16 -3.52
CA ALA A 64 -4.15 -7.63 -4.56
C ALA A 64 -3.41 -8.55 -5.53
N ALA A 65 -4.08 -9.60 -6.00
CA ALA A 65 -3.61 -10.46 -7.08
C ALA A 65 -4.81 -11.05 -7.83
N SER A 66 -4.59 -11.61 -9.02
CA SER A 66 -5.62 -12.33 -9.77
C SER A 66 -5.41 -13.84 -9.67
N GLU A 67 -6.49 -14.60 -9.58
CA GLU A 67 -6.49 -16.06 -9.39
C GLU A 67 -5.72 -16.81 -10.49
N GLU A 68 -5.84 -16.38 -11.75
CA GLU A 68 -5.12 -16.95 -12.90
C GLU A 68 -3.64 -16.56 -12.96
N ASP A 69 -3.25 -15.48 -12.26
CA ASP A 69 -1.86 -15.10 -12.00
C ASP A 69 -1.33 -15.93 -10.82
N SER A 70 -1.38 -17.26 -11.01
CA SER A 70 -1.27 -18.26 -9.94
C SER A 70 -0.06 -18.08 -9.01
N TYR A 71 1.10 -17.73 -9.55
CA TYR A 71 2.30 -17.47 -8.75
C TYR A 71 2.13 -16.25 -7.83
N ALA A 72 1.61 -15.15 -8.37
CA ALA A 72 1.39 -13.95 -7.59
C ALA A 72 0.23 -14.12 -6.59
N ALA A 73 -0.81 -14.87 -6.96
CA ALA A 73 -1.93 -15.21 -6.06
C ALA A 73 -1.44 -16.00 -4.84
N SER A 74 -0.73 -17.12 -5.07
CA SER A 74 -0.20 -17.94 -3.97
C SER A 74 0.81 -17.16 -3.11
N SER A 75 1.65 -16.36 -3.75
CA SER A 75 2.59 -15.49 -3.05
C SER A 75 1.85 -14.46 -2.19
N SER A 76 0.81 -13.84 -2.73
CA SER A 76 0.00 -12.83 -2.04
C SER A 76 -0.70 -13.40 -0.81
N GLU A 77 -1.29 -14.59 -0.92
CA GLU A 77 -1.86 -15.32 0.21
C GLU A 77 -0.81 -15.60 1.28
N ARG A 78 0.38 -16.08 0.87
CA ARG A 78 1.46 -16.37 1.80
C ARG A 78 1.95 -15.12 2.53
N LEU A 79 2.21 -14.03 1.80
CA LEU A 79 2.62 -12.74 2.38
C LEU A 79 1.55 -12.19 3.33
N TYR A 80 0.26 -12.31 2.98
CA TYR A 80 -0.83 -11.95 3.88
C TYR A 80 -0.80 -12.78 5.17
N GLN A 81 -0.56 -14.09 5.11
CA GLN A 81 -0.47 -14.92 6.32
C GLN A 81 0.73 -14.54 7.20
N LEU A 82 1.85 -14.14 6.60
CA LEU A 82 3.07 -13.75 7.29
C LEU A 82 2.96 -12.39 8.01
N ALA A 83 2.23 -11.45 7.41
CA ALA A 83 2.08 -10.10 7.94
C ALA A 83 1.31 -10.08 9.27
N LYS A 84 1.77 -9.23 10.20
CA LYS A 84 1.16 -9.02 11.53
C LYS A 84 0.56 -7.63 11.71
N SER A 85 0.85 -6.69 10.81
CA SER A 85 0.25 -5.35 10.80
C SER A 85 -1.22 -5.42 10.35
N GLY A 86 -1.91 -4.28 10.37
CA GLY A 86 -3.22 -4.14 9.71
C GLY A 86 -3.08 -4.54 8.25
N LYS A 87 -3.88 -5.52 7.81
CA LYS A 87 -3.68 -6.17 6.51
C LYS A 87 -4.99 -6.49 5.81
N GLU A 88 -4.99 -6.33 4.50
CA GLU A 88 -6.10 -6.69 3.62
C GLU A 88 -5.57 -7.45 2.40
N LEU A 89 -6.33 -8.46 1.97
CA LEU A 89 -6.05 -9.25 0.77
C LEU A 89 -7.28 -9.27 -0.13
N LYS A 90 -7.11 -8.92 -1.40
CA LYS A 90 -8.12 -9.07 -2.45
C LYS A 90 -7.62 -9.98 -3.56
N ILE A 91 -8.34 -11.08 -3.79
CA ILE A 91 -8.09 -11.97 -4.92
C ILE A 91 -9.17 -11.75 -5.97
N TYR A 92 -8.75 -11.34 -7.16
CA TYR A 92 -9.60 -11.10 -8.32
C TYR A 92 -9.66 -12.32 -9.23
N LYS A 93 -10.63 -12.34 -10.16
CA LYS A 93 -10.75 -13.38 -11.20
C LYS A 93 -10.64 -12.76 -12.57
N ASN A 94 -9.83 -13.34 -13.45
CA ASN A 94 -9.67 -12.90 -14.84
C ASN A 94 -9.28 -11.41 -14.94
N ALA A 95 -8.44 -10.92 -14.02
CA ALA A 95 -8.04 -9.52 -13.93
C ALA A 95 -6.60 -9.26 -14.43
N GLY A 96 -5.82 -10.30 -14.74
CA GLY A 96 -4.45 -10.18 -15.24
C GLY A 96 -3.41 -9.89 -14.15
N HIS A 97 -2.23 -9.43 -14.58
CA HIS A 97 -1.06 -9.25 -13.72
C HIS A 97 -0.82 -7.79 -13.34
N GLY A 98 -0.61 -7.52 -12.04
CA GLY A 98 -0.17 -6.21 -11.54
C GLY A 98 -1.17 -5.09 -11.86
N VAL A 99 -0.75 -4.12 -12.68
CA VAL A 99 -1.60 -2.97 -13.04
C VAL A 99 -2.72 -3.32 -14.01
N GLU A 100 -2.67 -4.50 -14.66
CA GLU A 100 -3.76 -4.97 -15.52
C GLU A 100 -5.06 -5.09 -14.74
N MET A 101 -4.98 -5.48 -13.46
CA MET A 101 -6.14 -5.58 -12.57
C MET A 101 -6.89 -4.26 -12.38
N LEU A 102 -6.24 -3.12 -12.61
CA LEU A 102 -6.92 -1.81 -12.56
C LEU A 102 -7.94 -1.65 -13.69
N ARG A 103 -7.89 -2.51 -14.71
CA ARG A 103 -8.83 -2.51 -15.83
C ARG A 103 -9.89 -3.58 -15.60
N GLY A 104 -11.15 -3.17 -15.44
CA GLY A 104 -12.28 -4.11 -15.41
C GLY A 104 -12.51 -4.80 -14.06
N THR A 105 -11.87 -4.35 -12.99
CA THR A 105 -12.21 -4.73 -11.60
C THR A 105 -12.54 -3.49 -10.77
N ASP A 106 -12.93 -3.69 -9.50
CA ASP A 106 -13.12 -2.61 -8.53
C ASP A 106 -11.81 -2.19 -7.83
N LEU A 107 -10.65 -2.73 -8.23
CA LEU A 107 -9.36 -2.54 -7.54
C LEU A 107 -9.02 -1.06 -7.34
N GLN A 108 -9.30 -0.20 -8.33
CA GLN A 108 -9.03 1.23 -8.19
C GLN A 108 -9.84 1.85 -7.04
N SER A 109 -11.15 1.59 -6.99
CA SER A 109 -12.02 2.12 -5.95
C SER A 109 -11.66 1.54 -4.59
N ALA A 110 -11.45 0.23 -4.51
CA ALA A 110 -11.02 -0.46 -3.30
C ALA A 110 -9.71 0.10 -2.74
N LEU A 111 -8.73 0.35 -3.61
CA LEU A 111 -7.44 0.89 -3.21
C LEU A 111 -7.56 2.33 -2.69
N LEU A 112 -8.40 3.16 -3.32
CA LEU A 112 -8.63 4.54 -2.86
C LEU A 112 -9.37 4.60 -1.52
N GLU A 113 -10.37 3.74 -1.33
CA GLU A 113 -11.10 3.60 -0.07
C GLU A 113 -10.15 3.16 1.05
N TRP A 114 -9.41 2.07 0.84
CA TRP A 114 -8.44 1.57 1.80
C TRP A 114 -7.35 2.61 2.12
N LEU A 115 -6.84 3.33 1.12
CA LEU A 115 -5.89 4.42 1.35
C LEU A 115 -6.52 5.55 2.16
N GLY A 116 -7.78 5.91 1.95
CA GLY A 116 -8.47 6.94 2.74
C GLY A 116 -8.63 6.57 4.21
N GLU A 117 -8.78 5.28 4.52
CA GLU A 117 -8.88 4.77 5.89
C GLU A 117 -7.52 4.66 6.60
N ASN A 118 -6.47 4.35 5.84
CA ASN A 118 -5.14 4.00 6.39
C ASN A 118 -4.08 5.10 6.21
N PHE A 119 -4.32 6.07 5.32
CA PHE A 119 -3.54 7.29 5.27
C PHE A 119 -4.15 8.25 6.29
N PRO A 120 -3.42 8.66 7.35
CA PRO A 120 -3.98 9.61 8.29
C PRO A 120 -4.32 10.88 7.54
N ALA A 121 -5.60 11.27 7.61
CA ALA A 121 -6.02 12.59 7.18
C ALA A 121 -5.07 13.60 7.81
N VAL A 122 -4.60 14.56 7.01
CA VAL A 122 -4.06 15.79 7.58
C VAL A 122 -5.17 16.32 8.49
N ILE A 123 -5.01 16.19 9.80
CA ILE A 123 -5.85 16.93 10.72
C ILE A 123 -5.46 18.38 10.44
N GLU A 124 -6.31 19.12 9.72
CA GLU A 124 -6.22 20.57 9.69
C GLU A 124 -6.53 21.08 11.11
N GLU A 125 -5.57 20.95 12.03
CA GLU A 125 -5.61 21.69 13.27
C GLU A 125 -5.30 23.16 12.94
N ASN A 126 -6.34 24.01 12.96
CA ASN A 126 -6.35 25.47 13.09
C ASN A 126 -6.76 26.32 11.86
N ILE A 127 -8.00 26.17 11.37
CA ILE A 127 -8.73 27.31 10.76
C ILE A 127 -10.05 27.56 11.50
N THR A 128 -10.01 27.87 12.80
CA THR A 128 -11.18 28.41 13.53
C THR A 128 -10.77 29.24 14.75
N ASN A 129 -9.87 30.22 14.60
CA ASN A 129 -9.71 31.29 15.61
C ASN A 129 -9.12 32.60 15.06
N ALA A 130 -9.49 32.99 13.83
CA ALA A 130 -9.33 34.38 13.40
C ALA A 130 -10.62 35.14 13.72
N THR A 131 -10.70 35.72 14.92
CA THR A 131 -11.73 36.69 15.28
C THR A 131 -11.66 37.87 14.32
N LEU A 132 -12.72 38.10 13.55
CA LEU A 132 -12.87 39.33 12.75
C LEU A 132 -12.95 40.53 13.70
N PRO A 133 -12.19 41.62 13.49
CA PRO A 133 -12.33 42.81 14.31
C PRO A 133 -13.71 43.43 14.07
N ALA A 134 -14.41 43.76 15.16
CA ALA A 134 -15.69 44.44 15.11
C ALA A 134 -15.53 45.80 14.40
N SER A 135 -16.35 46.02 13.37
CA SER A 135 -16.45 47.31 12.69
C SER A 135 -16.96 48.39 13.65
N ARG A 136 -16.19 49.48 13.79
CA ARG A 136 -16.68 50.75 14.32
C ARG A 136 -17.41 51.52 13.22
#